data_AF-A0A0A9Z2W6-F1
#
_entry.id   AF-A0A0A9Z2W6-F1
#
_cell.length_a   1.000
_cell.length_b   1.000
_cell.length_c   1.000
_cell.angle_alpha   90.00
_cell.angle_beta   90.00
_cell.angle_gamma   90.00
#
_symmetry.space_group_name_H-M   'P 1'
#
loop_
_entity.id
_entity.type
_entity.pdbx_description
1 polymer ?
#
loop_
_entity_poly.entity_id
_entity_poly.type
_entity_poly.pdbx_seq_one_letter_code
_entity_poly.pdbx_strand_id
1 'polypeptide(L)'
;SSFLTATIAYWPTNIGAQVLSEENDQVTFCFGVDKCKIRFVCRFGELVEHRNGYGCLTLSMPKKQLQLLEYRSLENNRRHICLHSIEEPGFVVPCESLVFQDPDNHRVVIVEEEAYASLVSEDPTHRTPSISHFKGKSEGTNERTNHLLKFT
;
A
#
# COMPACT_ATOMS: atom_id res chain seq x y z
N SER A 1 4.69 -10.05 -8.65
CA SER A 1 3.52 -10.94 -8.59
C SER A 1 3.93 -12.31 -9.07
N SER A 2 3.48 -13.39 -8.43
CA SER A 2 3.70 -14.75 -8.94
C SER A 2 2.66 -15.15 -10.01
N PHE A 3 1.45 -14.58 -9.96
CA PHE A 3 0.37 -14.82 -10.91
C PHE A 3 -0.44 -13.54 -11.17
N LEU A 4 -0.30 -12.95 -12.36
CA LEU A 4 -0.99 -11.71 -12.70
C LEU A 4 -2.50 -11.83 -12.63
N THR A 5 -3.08 -12.97 -13.01
CA THR A 5 -4.52 -13.19 -12.95
C THR A 5 -5.08 -13.08 -11.53
N ALA A 6 -4.35 -13.60 -10.54
CA ALA A 6 -4.72 -13.46 -9.14
C ALA A 6 -4.57 -12.01 -8.67
N THR A 7 -3.50 -11.32 -9.07
CA THR A 7 -3.29 -9.90 -8.77
C THR A 7 -4.39 -9.02 -9.39
N ILE A 8 -4.75 -9.24 -10.65
CA ILE A 8 -5.81 -8.53 -11.40
C ILE A 8 -7.18 -8.76 -10.78
N ALA A 9 -7.46 -9.97 -10.29
CA ALA A 9 -8.71 -10.25 -9.60
C ALA A 9 -8.76 -9.59 -8.20
N TYR A 10 -7.64 -9.58 -7.49
CA TYR A 10 -7.59 -9.12 -6.10
C TYR A 10 -7.60 -7.60 -5.98
N TRP A 11 -6.68 -6.89 -6.65
CA TRP A 11 -6.41 -5.47 -6.37
C TRP A 11 -7.60 -4.54 -6.64
N PRO A 12 -8.32 -4.66 -7.77
CA PRO A 12 -9.51 -3.86 -8.01
C PRO A 12 -10.62 -4.17 -7.01
N THR A 13 -10.84 -5.45 -6.75
CA THR A 13 -11.99 -5.88 -5.97
C THR A 13 -11.78 -5.60 -4.48
N ASN A 14 -10.59 -5.89 -3.95
CA ASN A 14 -10.27 -5.84 -2.52
C ASN A 14 -9.68 -4.51 -2.06
N ILE A 15 -8.92 -3.82 -2.90
CA ILE A 15 -8.22 -2.58 -2.55
C ILE A 15 -8.85 -1.36 -3.26
N GLY A 16 -9.70 -1.58 -4.28
CA GLY A 16 -10.35 -0.50 -5.02
C GLY A 16 -9.48 0.12 -6.11
N ALA A 17 -8.44 -0.58 -6.55
CA ALA A 17 -7.58 -0.13 -7.63
C ALA A 17 -8.26 -0.24 -9.01
N GLN A 18 -7.79 0.51 -10.01
CA GLN A 18 -8.26 0.39 -11.39
C GLN A 18 -7.13 -0.12 -12.27
N VAL A 19 -7.42 -1.05 -13.18
CA VAL A 19 -6.44 -1.51 -14.17
C VAL A 19 -6.21 -0.37 -15.17
N LEU A 20 -4.96 0.09 -15.26
CA LEU A 20 -4.54 1.12 -16.20
C LEU A 20 -3.97 0.51 -17.48
N SER A 21 -3.14 -0.53 -17.34
CA SER A 21 -2.61 -1.30 -18.46
C SER A 21 -2.33 -2.74 -18.05
N GLU A 22 -2.48 -3.65 -19.00
CA GLU A 22 -2.19 -5.07 -18.85
C GLU A 22 -1.36 -5.52 -20.05
N GLU A 23 -0.26 -6.19 -19.75
CA GLU A 23 0.65 -6.81 -20.71
C GLU A 23 0.93 -8.24 -20.25
N ASN A 24 1.59 -9.04 -21.08
CA ASN A 24 1.79 -10.46 -20.80
C ASN A 24 2.47 -10.74 -19.45
N ASP A 25 3.45 -9.92 -19.06
CA ASP A 25 4.29 -10.09 -17.88
C ASP A 25 4.13 -8.96 -16.85
N GLN A 26 3.24 -7.99 -17.09
CA GLN A 26 3.00 -6.90 -16.15
C GLN A 26 1.57 -6.37 -16.16
N VAL A 27 1.11 -5.88 -15.01
CA VAL A 27 -0.11 -5.09 -14.87
C VAL A 27 0.19 -3.81 -14.11
N THR A 28 -0.36 -2.69 -14.58
CA THR A 28 -0.29 -1.41 -13.88
C THR A 28 -1.67 -1.03 -13.36
N PHE A 29 -1.76 -0.73 -12.08
CA PHE A 29 -2.95 -0.18 -11.44
C PHE A 29 -2.79 1.32 -11.16
N CYS A 30 -3.91 2.02 -11.08
CA CYS A 30 -3.98 3.38 -10.56
C CYS A 30 -5.17 3.53 -9.61
N PHE A 31 -5.14 4.59 -8.79
CA PHE A 31 -6.26 5.02 -7.94
C PHE A 31 -6.88 6.35 -8.41
N GLY A 32 -6.56 6.75 -9.65
CA GLY A 32 -6.93 8.01 -10.27
C GLY A 32 -5.94 8.39 -11.37
N VAL A 33 -6.35 9.26 -12.30
CA VAL A 33 -5.58 9.59 -13.51
C VAL A 33 -4.22 10.22 -13.16
N ASP A 34 -4.21 11.12 -12.18
CA ASP A 34 -3.03 11.85 -11.73
C ASP A 34 -2.43 11.29 -10.43
N LYS A 35 -2.88 10.10 -10.02
CA LYS A 35 -2.47 9.45 -8.77
C LYS A 35 -1.32 8.48 -8.99
N CYS A 36 -0.77 7.99 -7.88
CA CYS A 36 0.26 6.94 -7.90
C CYS A 36 -0.18 5.73 -8.73
N LYS A 37 0.77 5.18 -9.48
CA LYS A 37 0.62 3.97 -10.28
C LYS A 37 1.46 2.87 -9.66
N ILE A 38 0.87 1.69 -9.51
CA ILE A 38 1.55 0.52 -8.97
C ILE A 38 1.66 -0.49 -10.09
N ARG A 39 2.88 -0.91 -10.41
CA ARG A 39 3.12 -1.92 -11.43
C ARG A 39 3.57 -3.22 -10.79
N PHE A 40 2.83 -4.29 -11.09
CA PHE A 40 3.22 -5.65 -10.77
C PHE A 40 3.89 -6.25 -11.99
N VAL A 41 5.10 -6.78 -11.79
CA VAL A 41 5.80 -7.58 -12.79
C VAL A 41 5.73 -9.04 -12.34
N CYS A 42 5.48 -9.92 -13.30
CA CYS A 42 5.47 -11.36 -13.13
C CYS A 42 6.66 -11.97 -13.87
N ARG A 43 7.39 -12.84 -13.17
CA ARG A 43 8.39 -13.70 -13.79
C ARG A 43 7.81 -15.10 -13.79
N PHE A 44 7.44 -15.58 -14.98
CA PHE A 44 6.71 -16.83 -15.14
C PHE A 44 7.44 -18.00 -14.45
N GLY A 45 6.73 -18.67 -13.54
CA GLY A 45 7.25 -19.81 -12.78
C GLY A 45 8.01 -19.45 -11.49
N GLU A 46 8.15 -18.16 -11.16
CA GLU A 46 8.79 -17.72 -9.92
C GLU A 46 7.76 -17.28 -8.87
N LEU A 47 7.88 -17.79 -7.65
CA LEU A 47 7.13 -17.30 -6.50
C LEU A 47 7.78 -16.02 -5.95
N VAL A 48 6.98 -15.15 -5.35
CA VAL A 48 7.50 -13.96 -4.66
C VAL A 48 8.14 -14.39 -3.33
N GLU A 49 9.47 -14.24 -3.23
CA GLU A 49 10.21 -14.48 -1.99
C GLU A 49 10.40 -13.18 -1.17
N HIS A 50 9.71 -13.10 -0.04
CA HIS A 50 9.83 -12.02 0.94
C HIS A 50 11.04 -12.26 1.85
N ARG A 51 12.21 -11.73 1.48
CA ARG A 51 13.46 -11.84 2.27
C ARG A 51 13.60 -10.70 3.29
N ASN A 52 14.80 -10.20 3.59
CA ASN A 52 14.97 -9.21 4.67
C ASN A 52 14.69 -7.75 4.25
N GLY A 53 14.27 -7.52 3.00
CA GLY A 53 14.08 -6.17 2.43
C GLY A 53 12.67 -5.88 1.89
N TYR A 54 11.65 -6.68 2.25
CA TYR A 54 10.27 -6.35 1.84
C TYR A 54 9.66 -5.35 2.83
N GLY A 55 9.16 -4.24 2.28
CA GLY A 55 8.40 -3.25 3.03
C GLY A 55 6.90 -3.55 3.02
N CYS A 56 6.12 -2.68 3.65
CA CYS A 56 4.71 -2.52 3.37
C CYS A 56 4.48 -1.38 2.37
N LEU A 57 3.42 -1.48 1.61
CA LEU A 57 2.89 -0.37 0.83
C LEU A 57 1.87 0.37 1.68
N THR A 58 2.12 1.64 1.99
CA THR A 58 1.14 2.47 2.71
C THR A 58 0.45 3.44 1.75
N LEU A 59 -0.89 3.40 1.77
CA LEU A 59 -1.79 4.23 0.98
C LEU A 59 -2.66 5.07 1.91
N SER A 60 -3.07 6.26 1.48
CA SER A 60 -4.03 7.10 2.21
C SER A 60 -5.31 7.32 1.40
N MET A 61 -6.45 7.38 2.07
CA MET A 61 -7.73 7.80 1.45
C MET A 61 -8.63 8.49 2.48
N PRO A 62 -9.62 9.29 2.03
CA PRO A 62 -10.57 9.93 2.93
C PRO A 62 -11.30 8.91 3.82
N LYS A 63 -11.56 9.27 5.08
CA LYS A 63 -12.21 8.39 6.08
C LYS A 63 -13.44 7.67 5.54
N LYS A 64 -14.31 8.39 4.82
CA LYS A 64 -15.55 7.83 4.24
C LYS A 64 -15.26 6.73 3.21
N GLN A 65 -14.19 6.86 2.43
CA GLN A 65 -13.79 5.83 1.47
C GLN A 65 -13.18 4.63 2.18
N LEU A 66 -12.41 4.84 3.25
CA LEU A 66 -11.85 3.78 4.08
C LEU A 66 -12.96 2.92 4.71
N GLN A 67 -13.97 3.57 5.31
CA GLN A 67 -15.12 2.90 5.90
C GLN A 67 -15.95 2.13 4.86
N LEU A 68 -16.12 2.69 3.66
CA LEU A 68 -16.78 1.98 2.57
C LEU A 68 -15.98 0.76 2.10
N LEU A 69 -14.65 0.86 2.08
CA LEU A 69 -13.77 -0.24 1.74
C LEU A 69 -13.83 -1.36 2.78
N GLU A 70 -13.81 -1.01 4.07
CA GLU A 70 -14.00 -1.94 5.18
C GLU A 70 -15.33 -2.68 5.07
N TYR A 71 -16.43 -1.93 4.92
CA TYR A 71 -17.78 -2.49 4.74
C TYR A 71 -17.83 -3.49 3.59
N ARG A 72 -17.33 -3.13 2.41
CA ARG A 72 -17.26 -4.02 1.25
C ARG A 72 -16.37 -5.23 1.51
N SER A 73 -15.28 -5.06 2.25
CA SER A 73 -14.42 -6.19 2.61
C SER A 73 -15.15 -7.19 3.50
N LEU A 74 -15.88 -6.71 4.50
CA LEU A 74 -16.67 -7.55 5.41
C LEU A 74 -17.81 -8.27 4.67
N GLU A 75 -18.58 -7.55 3.83
CA GLU A 75 -19.66 -8.15 3.04
C GLU A 75 -19.18 -9.29 2.13
N ASN A 76 -17.95 -9.19 1.63
CA ASN A 76 -17.36 -10.20 0.75
C ASN A 76 -16.55 -11.27 1.50
N ASN A 77 -16.66 -11.37 2.84
CA ASN A 77 -15.91 -12.30 3.69
C ASN A 77 -14.38 -12.25 3.46
N ARG A 78 -13.84 -11.06 3.19
CA ARG A 78 -12.41 -10.87 2.94
C ARG A 78 -11.68 -10.55 4.23
N ARG A 79 -10.47 -11.10 4.33
CA ARG A 79 -9.60 -10.89 5.48
C ARG A 79 -8.88 -9.55 5.38
N HIS A 80 -9.05 -8.71 6.39
CA HIS A 80 -8.24 -7.54 6.69
C HIS A 80 -8.08 -7.42 8.21
N ILE A 81 -7.15 -6.57 8.65
CA ILE A 81 -6.97 -6.22 10.06
C ILE A 81 -7.27 -4.73 10.20
N CYS A 82 -8.13 -4.36 11.14
CA CYS A 82 -8.38 -2.96 11.48
C CYS A 82 -7.42 -2.54 12.59
N LEU A 83 -6.70 -1.43 12.39
CA LEU A 83 -5.87 -0.80 13.42
C LEU A 83 -6.40 0.61 13.67
N HIS A 84 -6.40 1.03 14.93
CA HIS A 84 -6.84 2.37 15.36
C HIS A 84 -5.67 3.30 15.64
N SER A 85 -4.44 2.82 15.40
CA SER A 85 -3.24 3.63 15.49
C SER A 85 -2.14 3.12 14.56
N ILE A 86 -1.27 4.04 14.16
CA ILE A 86 0.02 3.74 13.52
C ILE A 86 1.13 3.99 14.52
N GLU A 87 2.02 3.02 14.67
CA GLU A 87 3.24 3.15 15.45
C GLU A 87 4.39 3.57 14.53
N GLU A 88 4.88 4.80 14.70
CA GLU A 88 6.14 5.26 14.12
C GLU A 88 7.22 5.34 15.21
N PRO A 89 8.52 5.26 14.88
CA PRO A 89 9.58 5.36 15.89
C PRO A 89 9.48 6.68 16.69
N GLY A 90 9.03 6.58 17.94
CA GLY A 90 8.95 7.71 18.89
C GLY A 90 7.57 8.32 19.08
N PHE A 91 6.53 7.92 18.33
CA PHE A 91 5.16 8.41 18.55
C PHE A 91 4.10 7.45 18.00
N VAL A 92 2.91 7.47 18.62
CA VAL A 92 1.74 6.70 18.20
C VAL A 92 0.69 7.67 17.70
N VAL A 93 0.19 7.42 16.50
CA VAL A 93 -0.82 8.27 15.87
C VAL A 93 -2.16 7.57 15.93
N PRO A 94 -3.17 8.13 16.60
CA PRO A 94 -4.54 7.66 16.50
C PRO A 94 -5.06 7.88 15.08
N CYS A 95 -5.36 6.80 14.37
CA CYS A 95 -5.96 6.85 13.03
C CYS A 95 -6.61 5.52 12.69
N GLU A 96 -7.72 5.56 11.95
CA GLU A 96 -8.29 4.34 11.37
C GLU A 96 -7.40 3.85 10.21
N SER A 97 -7.13 2.55 10.19
CA SER A 97 -6.42 1.92 9.09
C SER A 97 -6.82 0.47 8.87
N LEU A 98 -6.70 0.03 7.63
CA LEU A 98 -6.96 -1.33 7.19
C LEU A 98 -5.66 -1.95 6.65
N VAL A 99 -5.33 -3.15 7.12
CA VAL A 99 -4.19 -3.92 6.63
C VAL A 99 -4.67 -5.11 5.83
N PHE A 100 -4.27 -5.15 4.55
CA PHE A 100 -4.54 -6.23 3.62
C PHE A 100 -3.25 -7.02 3.33
N GLN A 101 -3.42 -8.29 2.98
CA GLN A 101 -2.39 -9.12 2.36
C GLN A 101 -2.89 -9.54 0.99
N ASP A 102 -2.14 -9.18 -0.05
CA ASP A 102 -2.45 -9.58 -1.42
C ASP A 102 -2.15 -11.08 -1.66
N PRO A 103 -2.45 -11.65 -2.84
CA PRO A 103 -2.24 -13.07 -3.13
C PRO A 103 -0.78 -13.54 -2.98
N ASP A 104 0.17 -12.63 -3.09
CA ASP A 104 1.60 -12.88 -2.91
C ASP A 104 2.07 -12.55 -1.49
N ASN A 105 1.18 -12.21 -0.55
CA ASN A 105 1.45 -11.76 0.81
C ASN A 105 2.16 -10.38 0.92
N HIS A 106 2.08 -9.53 -0.10
CA HIS A 106 2.46 -8.13 0.08
C HIS A 106 1.54 -7.47 1.11
N ARG A 107 2.11 -6.81 2.12
CA ARG A 107 1.34 -6.03 3.10
C ARG A 107 0.98 -4.67 2.53
N VAL A 108 -0.32 -4.39 2.49
CA VAL A 108 -0.87 -3.09 2.07
C VAL A 108 -1.59 -2.48 3.27
N VAL A 109 -1.14 -1.31 3.71
CA VAL A 109 -1.73 -0.55 4.81
C VAL A 109 -2.46 0.64 4.20
N ILE A 110 -3.75 0.79 4.50
CA ILE A 110 -4.55 1.91 4.01
C ILE A 110 -4.97 2.73 5.22
N VAL A 111 -4.59 4.00 5.25
CA VAL A 111 -4.75 4.89 6.40
C VAL A 111 -5.75 6.00 6.10
N GLU A 112 -6.45 6.46 7.14
CA GLU A 112 -7.28 7.66 7.09
C GLU A 112 -6.42 8.89 6.77
N GLU A 113 -6.73 9.55 5.66
CA GLU A 113 -5.95 10.70 5.15
C GLU A 113 -5.97 11.89 6.11
N GLU A 114 -7.10 12.17 6.77
CA GLU A 114 -7.30 13.32 7.64
C GLU A 114 -6.38 13.25 8.89
N ALA A 115 -6.33 12.08 9.52
CA ALA A 115 -5.46 11.83 10.66
C ALA A 115 -3.99 11.87 10.25
N TYR A 116 -3.65 11.32 9.08
CA TYR A 116 -2.29 11.31 8.58
C TYR A 116 -1.79 12.70 8.12
N ALA A 117 -2.66 13.50 7.49
CA ALA A 117 -2.32 14.85 7.04
C ALA A 117 -1.91 15.74 8.22
N SER A 118 -2.59 15.59 9.35
CA SER A 118 -2.28 16.29 10.60
C SER A 118 -0.85 16.01 11.09
N LEU A 119 -0.34 14.78 10.91
CA LEU A 119 1.04 14.43 11.23
C LEU A 119 2.08 15.13 10.35
N VAL A 120 1.78 15.24 9.06
CA VAL A 120 2.72 15.82 8.08
C VAL A 120 2.78 17.34 8.21
N SER A 121 1.72 17.97 8.74
CA SER A 121 1.66 19.43 8.91
C SER A 121 2.30 19.94 10.21
N GLU A 122 2.38 19.14 11.26
CA GLU A 122 2.80 19.61 12.59
C GLU A 122 4.33 19.65 12.79
N ASP A 123 5.14 19.22 11.83
CA ASP A 123 6.59 19.31 11.96
C ASP A 123 7.34 19.48 10.61
N PRO A 124 7.83 20.69 10.29
CA PRO A 124 8.67 20.93 9.11
C PRO A 124 10.12 20.43 9.25
N THR A 125 10.49 19.89 10.43
CA THR A 125 11.82 19.34 10.76
C THR A 125 11.84 17.83 11.00
N HIS A 126 10.72 17.20 11.39
CA HIS A 126 10.57 15.75 11.27
C HIS A 126 10.54 15.44 9.79
N ARG A 127 11.56 14.71 9.36
CA ARG A 127 11.72 14.20 7.99
C ARG A 127 10.35 13.81 7.45
N THR A 128 9.86 14.57 6.48
CA THR A 128 8.88 14.08 5.50
C THR A 128 9.23 12.62 5.26
N PRO A 129 8.35 11.64 5.55
CA PRO A 129 8.67 10.25 5.29
C PRO A 129 9.07 10.19 3.82
N SER A 130 10.34 9.85 3.58
CA SER A 130 10.98 10.02 2.29
C SER A 130 10.11 9.34 1.23
N ILE A 131 9.42 10.12 0.40
CA ILE A 131 8.85 9.64 -0.85
C ILE A 131 10.04 9.45 -1.79
N SER A 132 10.83 8.40 -1.54
CA SER A 132 11.92 8.03 -2.42
C SER A 132 11.33 7.33 -3.63
N HIS A 133 11.57 7.92 -4.81
CA HIS A 133 11.48 7.20 -6.06
C HIS A 133 12.35 5.95 -5.95
N PHE A 134 11.73 4.77 -6.03
CA PHE A 134 12.47 3.50 -6.09
C PHE A 134 13.28 3.47 -7.39
N LYS A 135 14.55 3.88 -7.31
CA LYS A 135 15.56 3.65 -8.34
C LYS A 135 16.47 2.57 -7.79
N GLY A 136 16.21 1.33 -8.16
CA GLY A 136 16.90 0.17 -7.61
C GLY A 136 18.41 0.30 -7.72
N LYS A 137 19.09 0.32 -6.58
CA LYS A 137 20.46 -0.17 -6.42
C LYS A 137 20.60 -0.79 -5.03
N SER A 138 21.18 -1.99 -5.04
CA SER A 138 21.61 -2.74 -3.87
C SER A 138 22.79 -2.03 -3.22
N GLU A 139 22.66 -1.64 -1.96
CA GLU A 139 23.76 -1.71 -0.99
C GLU A 139 23.20 -1.59 0.43
N GLY A 140 23.80 -2.37 1.33
CA GLY A 140 23.22 -2.72 2.62
C GLY A 140 23.19 -1.58 3.63
N THR A 141 21.98 -1.27 4.09
CA THR A 141 21.73 -0.70 5.42
C THR A 141 20.42 -1.25 5.94
N ASN A 142 20.46 -1.76 7.16
CA ASN A 142 19.42 -2.56 7.80
C ASN A 142 18.32 -1.66 8.41
N GLU A 143 17.69 -0.82 7.59
CA GLU A 143 16.53 -0.01 7.98
C GLU A 143 15.28 -0.53 7.26
N ARG A 144 14.30 -1.00 8.04
CA ARG A 144 12.95 -1.28 7.56
C ARG A 144 12.34 0.03 7.09
N THR A 145 12.49 0.34 5.81
CA THR A 145 11.98 1.57 5.22
C THR A 145 10.54 1.31 4.80
N ASN A 146 9.57 1.86 5.54
CA ASN A 146 8.18 1.92 5.10
C ASN A 146 8.07 3.06 4.08
N HIS A 147 7.65 2.75 2.86
CA HIS A 147 7.45 3.76 1.81
C HIS A 147 5.97 4.17 1.79
N LEU A 148 5.71 5.42 2.16
CA LEU A 148 4.38 6.01 2.11
C LEU A 148 4.17 6.72 0.76
N LEU A 149 3.04 6.44 0.13
CA LEU A 149 2.59 7.15 -1.07
C LEU A 149 1.35 7.97 -0.70
N LYS A 150 1.50 9.30 -0.74
CA LYS A 150 0.45 10.27 -0.44
C LYS A 150 -0.39 10.52 -1.70
N PHE A 151 -1.72 10.46 -1.58
CA PHE A 151 -2.67 10.62 -2.69
C PHE A 151 -3.31 12.02 -2.74
N THR A 152 -2.54 13.09 -2.89
CA THR A 152 -3.10 14.44 -3.16
C THR A 152 -3.55 14.61 -4.60
#